data_AF-A0A429MN53-F1
#
_entry.id   AF-A0A429MN53-F1
#
_cell.length_a   1.000
_cell.length_b   1.000
_cell.length_c   1.000
_cell.angle_alpha   90.00
_cell.angle_beta   90.00
_cell.angle_gamma   90.00
#
_symmetry.space_group_name_H-M   'P 1'
#
loop_
_entity.id
_entity.type
_entity.pdbx_description
1 polymer ?
#
loop_
_entity_poly.entity_id
_entity_poly.type
_entity_poly.pdbx_seq_one_letter_code
_entity_poly.pdbx_strand_id
1 'polypeptide(L)'
;ATTLIEARLITGNTQLAKWPRRIVSQTWTDKTFYDAKMAEQAKRYHQHNNTESNLEPDIKNAPGGIRDINQIGWIAKRHFRVNRIYDLVHLGFISEFELAVLEEAESFLWEIRHHLHRLAKRDENRLLFDHQREIAAKFGYVRQEGQPVNYGVEQFMKRYYRTAQQVSTLNEMLLAYFSESVITPRLPNYERKIEVVNDHFKIVDNKLAVQHHKIFAEHPSAILELFYILANRPDIEGIRARTLRLLILAAKRINQSYRDNPEHQALFMSIIRSPYRLYDTLVAMKRYGVLGNYIPAFGQIMGLMQYDLFHIYTVDAHTLLLLRNLNRFREPEFAKEFPVVSSVFQRLARQDIVFIAALFHDIAKGRGGDHSELGAEDAIEFGRAHGFTERECKLIAWLIQNHLLMSLTAQKKDISDPDVVKDFAEKLGDMEHLDYLYTLTVADINATNPKLWNTWRASLMRQLYTHARDVIRTGLGRPVDYQMLIEDTKFAASELLVNNFALADVEKVWQELGDEYFIKESADEIAWHTQAILKHGDNPEPLVLLRAHRKAAQDAVQIFIYT
;
A
#
# COMPACT_ATOMS: atom_id res chain seq x y z
N ALA A 1 -9.55 -17.41 -31.09
CA ALA A 1 -9.34 -18.78 -30.54
C ALA A 1 -10.28 -19.08 -29.38
N THR A 2 -10.31 -18.26 -28.32
CA THR A 2 -11.19 -18.43 -27.14
C THR A 2 -12.67 -18.54 -27.50
N THR A 3 -13.20 -17.65 -28.37
CA THR A 3 -14.58 -17.72 -28.88
C THR A 3 -14.93 -19.07 -29.52
N LEU A 4 -13.99 -19.70 -30.22
CA LEU A 4 -14.21 -21.01 -30.85
C LEU A 4 -14.19 -22.16 -29.84
N ILE A 5 -13.38 -22.07 -28.77
CA ILE A 5 -13.36 -23.06 -27.69
C ILE A 5 -14.68 -23.06 -26.90
N GLU A 6 -15.29 -21.89 -26.74
CA GLU A 6 -16.53 -21.69 -26.00
C GLU A 6 -17.80 -21.91 -26.83
N ALA A 7 -17.66 -22.16 -28.12
CA ALA A 7 -18.80 -22.41 -28.99
C ALA A 7 -19.66 -23.57 -28.47
N ARG A 8 -20.97 -23.33 -28.38
CA ARG A 8 -21.99 -24.31 -27.99
C ARG A 8 -23.02 -24.43 -29.10
N LEU A 9 -23.43 -25.66 -29.41
CA LEU A 9 -24.54 -25.89 -30.33
C LEU A 9 -25.85 -25.54 -29.63
N ILE A 10 -26.55 -24.53 -30.15
CA ILE A 10 -27.92 -24.20 -29.71
C ILE A 10 -28.93 -24.96 -30.56
N THR A 11 -28.76 -24.94 -31.89
CA THR A 11 -29.55 -25.71 -32.86
C THR A 11 -28.74 -25.91 -34.15
N GLY A 12 -29.19 -26.80 -35.04
CA GLY A 12 -28.58 -27.06 -36.35
C GLY A 12 -27.72 -28.34 -36.41
N ASN A 13 -26.76 -28.37 -37.33
CA ASN A 13 -26.00 -29.59 -37.66
C ASN A 13 -24.99 -29.96 -36.55
N THR A 14 -25.25 -31.07 -35.87
CA THR A 14 -24.40 -31.61 -34.78
C THR A 14 -22.99 -31.97 -35.24
N GLN A 15 -22.80 -32.33 -36.52
CA GLN A 15 -21.47 -32.61 -37.06
C GLN A 15 -20.61 -31.34 -37.18
N LEU A 16 -21.24 -30.17 -37.29
CA LEU A 16 -20.50 -28.90 -37.35
C LEU A 16 -20.06 -28.41 -35.96
N ALA A 17 -20.71 -28.86 -34.89
CA ALA A 17 -20.43 -28.45 -33.52
C ALA A 17 -19.00 -28.75 -33.05
N LYS A 18 -18.33 -29.75 -33.65
CA LYS A 18 -16.94 -30.14 -33.30
C LYS A 18 -15.86 -29.29 -33.98
N TRP A 19 -16.18 -28.59 -35.07
CA TRP A 19 -15.17 -27.87 -35.87
C TRP A 19 -14.50 -26.73 -35.13
N PRO A 20 -15.20 -25.86 -34.37
CA PRO A 20 -14.56 -24.76 -33.64
C PRO A 20 -13.41 -25.24 -32.75
N ARG A 21 -13.62 -26.31 -31.97
CA ARG A 21 -12.57 -26.92 -31.15
C ARG A 21 -11.47 -27.57 -31.97
N ARG A 22 -11.81 -28.27 -33.06
CA ARG A 22 -10.83 -28.89 -33.95
C ARG A 22 -9.88 -27.85 -34.54
N ILE A 23 -10.41 -26.73 -35.04
CA ILE A 23 -9.63 -25.62 -35.59
C ILE A 23 -8.64 -25.13 -34.54
N VAL A 24 -9.12 -24.77 -33.34
CA VAL A 24 -8.23 -24.30 -32.28
C VAL A 24 -7.19 -25.35 -31.90
N SER A 25 -7.58 -26.63 -31.92
CA SER A 25 -6.67 -27.72 -31.57
C SER A 25 -5.53 -27.94 -32.57
N GLN A 26 -5.77 -27.61 -33.83
CA GLN A 26 -4.80 -27.73 -34.92
C GLN A 26 -3.94 -26.48 -35.05
N THR A 27 -4.49 -25.30 -34.74
CA THR A 27 -3.77 -24.02 -34.87
C THR A 27 -2.85 -23.72 -33.69
N TRP A 28 -3.20 -24.16 -32.48
CA TRP A 28 -2.47 -23.80 -31.26
C TRP A 28 -1.90 -25.02 -30.57
N THR A 29 -0.64 -24.99 -30.11
CA THR A 29 -0.17 -25.99 -29.14
C THR A 29 -0.58 -25.57 -27.73
N ASP A 30 -0.46 -26.46 -26.75
CA ASP A 30 -0.70 -26.09 -25.35
C ASP A 30 0.18 -24.91 -24.92
N LYS A 31 1.46 -24.94 -25.32
CA LYS A 31 2.42 -23.88 -25.00
C LYS A 31 2.10 -22.57 -25.71
N THR A 32 1.92 -22.57 -27.03
CA THR A 32 1.66 -21.31 -27.75
C THR A 32 0.34 -20.66 -27.33
N PHE A 33 -0.66 -21.48 -26.99
CA PHE A 33 -1.90 -20.98 -26.43
C PHE A 33 -1.68 -20.39 -25.03
N TYR A 34 -1.01 -21.12 -24.15
CA TYR A 34 -0.69 -20.67 -22.79
C TYR A 34 0.08 -19.35 -22.81
N ASP A 35 1.17 -19.25 -23.57
CA ASP A 35 2.01 -18.04 -23.66
C ASP A 35 1.21 -16.83 -24.15
N ALA A 36 0.40 -17.00 -25.21
CA ALA A 36 -0.44 -15.94 -25.73
C ALA A 36 -1.48 -15.47 -24.70
N LYS A 37 -2.06 -16.41 -23.94
CA LYS A 37 -3.02 -16.11 -22.88
C LYS A 37 -2.35 -15.41 -21.69
N MET A 38 -1.15 -15.80 -21.30
CA MET A 38 -0.37 -15.13 -20.25
C MET A 38 -0.01 -13.69 -20.65
N ALA A 39 0.42 -13.49 -21.90
CA ALA A 39 0.72 -12.15 -22.42
C ALA A 39 -0.52 -11.24 -22.46
N GLU A 40 -1.69 -11.76 -22.85
CA GLU A 40 -2.96 -11.03 -22.80
C GLU A 40 -3.33 -10.63 -21.37
N GLN A 41 -3.17 -11.54 -20.40
CA GLN A 41 -3.44 -11.26 -18.99
C GLN A 41 -2.49 -10.19 -18.45
N ALA A 42 -1.19 -10.29 -18.70
CA ALA A 42 -0.21 -9.29 -18.28
C ALA A 42 -0.58 -7.90 -18.83
N LYS A 43 -0.89 -7.80 -20.13
CA LYS A 43 -1.32 -6.54 -20.75
C LYS A 43 -2.56 -5.95 -20.08
N ARG A 44 -3.57 -6.77 -19.80
CA ARG A 44 -4.77 -6.35 -19.06
C ARG A 44 -4.43 -5.84 -17.67
N TYR A 45 -3.62 -6.57 -16.89
CA TYR A 45 -3.26 -6.17 -15.55
C TYR A 45 -2.52 -4.83 -15.53
N HIS A 46 -1.60 -4.60 -16.48
CA HIS A 46 -0.91 -3.32 -16.61
C HIS A 46 -1.86 -2.13 -16.85
N GLN A 47 -2.97 -2.33 -17.57
CA GLN A 47 -3.99 -1.29 -17.79
C GLN A 47 -4.77 -0.95 -16.50
N HIS A 48 -4.66 -1.77 -15.46
CA HIS A 48 -5.36 -1.63 -14.18
C HIS A 48 -4.39 -1.59 -12.98
N ASN A 49 -3.19 -1.04 -13.17
CA ASN A 49 -2.16 -0.88 -12.13
C ASN A 49 -1.72 -2.19 -11.44
N ASN A 50 -1.94 -3.34 -12.08
CA ASN A 50 -1.61 -4.67 -11.54
C ASN A 50 -2.20 -4.95 -10.15
N THR A 51 -3.37 -4.41 -9.83
CA THR A 51 -4.00 -4.57 -8.51
C THR A 51 -5.51 -4.76 -8.58
N GLU A 52 -6.02 -5.68 -7.76
CA GLU A 52 -7.44 -5.87 -7.48
C GLU A 52 -8.01 -4.81 -6.52
N SER A 53 -7.16 -4.01 -5.86
CA SER A 53 -7.55 -3.16 -4.73
C SER A 53 -7.89 -1.71 -5.09
N ASN A 54 -8.08 -1.39 -6.37
CA ASN A 54 -8.48 -0.04 -6.81
C ASN A 54 -9.88 0.32 -6.29
N LEU A 55 -10.11 1.56 -5.83
CA LEU A 55 -11.42 2.00 -5.32
C LEU A 55 -12.54 2.06 -6.36
N GLU A 56 -12.20 2.22 -7.65
CA GLU A 56 -13.15 2.12 -8.78
C GLU A 56 -12.76 0.98 -9.71
N PRO A 57 -12.97 -0.28 -9.29
CA PRO A 57 -12.38 -1.44 -9.96
C PRO A 57 -13.12 -1.80 -11.25
N ASP A 58 -12.39 -2.38 -12.22
CA ASP A 58 -12.99 -3.02 -13.39
C ASP A 58 -13.30 -4.49 -13.07
N ILE A 59 -14.59 -4.83 -12.93
CA ILE A 59 -15.04 -6.16 -12.51
C ILE A 59 -14.81 -7.26 -13.55
N LYS A 60 -14.49 -6.87 -14.80
CA LYS A 60 -14.26 -7.78 -15.92
C LYS A 60 -12.77 -7.96 -16.15
N ASN A 61 -12.02 -6.86 -16.16
CA ASN A 61 -10.65 -6.82 -16.64
C ASN A 61 -9.56 -6.63 -15.57
N ALA A 62 -9.87 -6.13 -14.38
CA ALA A 62 -8.85 -6.05 -13.35
C ALA A 62 -8.43 -7.46 -12.88
N PRO A 63 -7.27 -7.61 -12.21
CA PRO A 63 -6.97 -8.84 -11.46
C PRO A 63 -8.15 -9.22 -10.56
N GLY A 64 -8.50 -10.50 -10.56
CA GLY A 64 -9.66 -11.02 -9.82
C GLY A 64 -11.01 -10.84 -10.52
N GLY A 65 -11.04 -10.22 -11.69
CA GLY A 65 -12.26 -10.04 -12.48
C GLY A 65 -12.69 -11.28 -13.26
N ILE A 66 -13.81 -11.16 -13.96
CA ILE A 66 -14.42 -12.26 -14.75
C ILE A 66 -13.42 -12.90 -15.73
N ARG A 67 -12.49 -12.12 -16.31
CA ARG A 67 -11.52 -12.67 -17.25
C ARG A 67 -10.52 -13.64 -16.66
N ASP A 68 -10.23 -13.55 -15.36
CA ASP A 68 -9.34 -14.51 -14.71
C ASP A 68 -10.02 -15.88 -14.58
N ILE A 69 -11.31 -15.88 -14.25
CA ILE A 69 -12.13 -17.12 -14.25
C ILE A 69 -12.18 -17.73 -15.66
N ASN A 70 -12.40 -16.89 -16.68
CA ASN A 70 -12.42 -17.37 -18.06
C ASN A 70 -11.05 -17.88 -18.52
N GLN A 71 -9.96 -17.26 -18.08
CA GLN A 71 -8.59 -17.67 -18.39
C GLN A 71 -8.32 -19.11 -17.96
N ILE A 72 -8.65 -19.44 -16.70
CA ILE A 72 -8.58 -20.80 -16.15
C ILE A 72 -9.37 -21.74 -17.05
N GLY A 73 -10.63 -21.39 -17.34
CA GLY A 73 -11.52 -22.19 -18.18
C GLY A 73 -10.99 -22.41 -19.61
N TRP A 74 -10.39 -21.39 -20.23
CA TRP A 74 -9.88 -21.49 -21.59
C TRP A 74 -8.66 -22.38 -21.71
N ILE A 75 -7.68 -22.22 -20.81
CA ILE A 75 -6.48 -23.04 -20.80
C ILE A 75 -6.85 -24.48 -20.51
N ALA A 76 -7.75 -24.70 -19.55
CA ALA A 76 -8.22 -26.02 -19.21
C ALA A 76 -9.01 -26.69 -20.34
N LYS A 77 -9.98 -25.99 -20.97
CA LYS A 77 -10.72 -26.50 -22.13
C LYS A 77 -9.80 -26.77 -23.33
N ARG A 78 -8.77 -25.95 -23.55
CA ARG A 78 -7.81 -26.15 -24.64
C ARG A 78 -7.04 -27.46 -24.46
N HIS A 79 -6.52 -27.70 -23.25
CA HIS A 79 -5.67 -28.84 -22.96
C HIS A 79 -6.48 -30.14 -22.77
N PHE A 80 -7.41 -30.13 -21.81
CA PHE A 80 -8.17 -31.32 -21.41
C PHE A 80 -9.34 -31.67 -22.33
N ARG A 81 -9.70 -30.76 -23.25
CA ARG A 81 -10.81 -30.93 -24.21
C ARG A 81 -12.18 -31.19 -23.55
N VAL A 82 -12.33 -30.73 -22.32
CA VAL A 82 -13.56 -30.86 -21.53
C VAL A 82 -14.67 -29.93 -22.02
N ASN A 83 -15.92 -30.32 -21.75
CA ASN A 83 -17.09 -29.50 -22.03
C ASN A 83 -17.49 -28.65 -20.82
N ARG A 84 -17.40 -29.23 -19.63
CA ARG A 84 -17.82 -28.62 -18.37
C ARG A 84 -16.59 -28.33 -17.52
N ILE A 85 -16.64 -27.27 -16.72
CA ILE A 85 -15.55 -26.94 -15.80
C ILE A 85 -15.44 -28.03 -14.72
N TYR A 86 -16.56 -28.61 -14.28
CA TYR A 86 -16.62 -29.73 -13.34
C TYR A 86 -15.76 -30.94 -13.78
N ASP A 87 -15.64 -31.20 -15.08
CA ASP A 87 -14.81 -32.30 -15.60
C ASP A 87 -13.32 -32.15 -15.18
N LEU A 88 -12.87 -30.93 -14.87
CA LEU A 88 -11.52 -30.63 -14.40
C LEU A 88 -11.24 -31.14 -12.97
N VAL A 89 -12.29 -31.36 -12.18
CA VAL A 89 -12.20 -31.96 -10.84
C VAL A 89 -11.76 -33.42 -10.97
N HIS A 90 -12.41 -34.18 -11.84
CA HIS A 90 -12.05 -35.58 -12.10
C HIS A 90 -10.63 -35.74 -12.67
N LEU A 91 -10.12 -34.71 -13.34
CA LEU A 91 -8.77 -34.68 -13.89
C LEU A 91 -7.70 -34.22 -12.87
N GLY A 92 -8.09 -33.91 -11.63
CA GLY A 92 -7.19 -33.44 -10.58
C GLY A 92 -6.57 -32.08 -10.87
N PHE A 93 -7.13 -31.32 -11.82
CA PHE A 93 -6.64 -29.99 -12.17
C PHE A 93 -7.10 -28.94 -11.17
N ILE A 94 -8.34 -29.05 -10.70
CA ILE A 94 -8.97 -28.18 -9.71
C ILE A 94 -9.64 -29.06 -8.63
N SER A 95 -9.67 -28.61 -7.37
CA SER A 95 -10.45 -29.30 -6.33
C SER A 95 -11.92 -28.85 -6.34
N GLU A 96 -12.81 -29.63 -5.72
CA GLU A 96 -14.22 -29.25 -5.54
C GLU A 96 -14.37 -27.91 -4.79
N PHE A 97 -13.55 -27.70 -3.76
CA PHE A 97 -13.53 -26.44 -3.01
C PHE A 97 -13.09 -25.26 -3.89
N GLU A 98 -12.01 -25.42 -4.67
CA GLU A 98 -11.54 -24.38 -5.59
C GLU A 98 -12.59 -24.07 -6.66
N LEU A 99 -13.30 -25.08 -7.18
CA LEU A 99 -14.39 -24.89 -8.14
C LEU A 99 -15.56 -24.11 -7.53
N ALA A 100 -16.00 -24.48 -6.33
CA ALA A 100 -17.09 -23.81 -5.64
C ALA A 100 -16.79 -22.31 -5.41
N VAL A 101 -15.55 -21.98 -5.02
CA VAL A 101 -15.11 -20.58 -4.87
C VAL A 101 -15.19 -19.82 -6.20
N LEU A 102 -14.78 -20.43 -7.32
CA LEU A 102 -14.86 -19.78 -8.63
C LEU A 102 -16.32 -19.59 -9.10
N GLU A 103 -17.20 -20.56 -8.85
CA GLU A 103 -18.62 -20.49 -9.22
C GLU A 103 -19.38 -19.43 -8.40
N GLU A 104 -19.12 -19.33 -7.10
CA GLU A 104 -19.67 -18.28 -6.24
C GLU A 104 -19.18 -16.90 -6.70
N ALA A 105 -17.88 -16.77 -6.97
CA ALA A 105 -17.28 -15.53 -7.44
C ALA A 105 -17.83 -15.10 -8.82
N GLU A 106 -17.97 -16.03 -9.76
CA GLU A 106 -18.53 -15.76 -11.08
C GLU A 106 -19.98 -15.25 -10.96
N SER A 107 -20.80 -15.93 -10.16
CA SER A 107 -22.19 -15.54 -9.91
C SER A 107 -22.28 -14.13 -9.32
N PHE A 108 -21.48 -13.84 -8.31
CA PHE A 108 -21.45 -12.52 -7.67
C PHE A 108 -21.00 -11.42 -8.63
N LEU A 109 -19.91 -11.63 -9.37
CA LEU A 109 -19.40 -10.65 -10.34
C LEU A 109 -20.39 -10.42 -11.50
N TRP A 110 -21.10 -11.46 -11.94
CA TRP A 110 -22.14 -11.33 -12.97
C TRP A 110 -23.35 -10.54 -12.48
N GLU A 111 -23.77 -10.73 -11.23
CA GLU A 111 -24.88 -9.98 -10.65
C GLU A 111 -24.53 -8.49 -10.50
N ILE A 112 -23.31 -8.16 -10.05
CA ILE A 112 -22.80 -6.78 -10.06
C ILE A 112 -22.85 -6.22 -11.48
N ARG A 113 -22.31 -6.96 -12.46
CA ARG A 113 -22.28 -6.54 -13.87
C ARG A 113 -23.66 -6.31 -14.44
N HIS A 114 -24.62 -7.17 -14.11
CA HIS A 114 -26.02 -7.02 -14.52
C HIS A 114 -26.61 -5.71 -14.02
N HIS A 115 -26.46 -5.42 -12.72
CA HIS A 115 -26.95 -4.18 -12.13
C HIS A 115 -26.25 -2.95 -12.71
N LEU A 116 -24.93 -3.02 -12.88
CA LEU A 116 -24.12 -1.94 -13.46
C LEU A 116 -24.57 -1.61 -14.89
N HIS A 117 -24.77 -2.61 -15.75
CA HIS A 117 -25.26 -2.40 -17.11
C HIS A 117 -26.67 -1.80 -17.12
N ARG A 118 -27.53 -2.21 -16.20
CA ARG A 118 -28.91 -1.70 -16.09
C ARG A 118 -28.94 -0.23 -15.65
N LEU A 119 -28.07 0.15 -14.71
CA LEU A 119 -27.93 1.53 -14.23
C LEU A 119 -27.28 2.43 -15.28
N ALA A 120 -26.15 2.00 -15.86
CA ALA A 120 -25.40 2.78 -16.85
C ALA A 120 -26.05 2.80 -18.24
N LYS A 121 -26.97 1.87 -18.53
CA LYS A 121 -27.63 1.67 -19.83
C LYS A 121 -26.64 1.45 -21.00
N ARG A 122 -25.46 0.93 -20.70
CA ARG A 122 -24.39 0.58 -21.66
C ARG A 122 -23.51 -0.54 -21.10
N ASP A 123 -22.57 -1.05 -21.91
CA ASP A 123 -21.51 -1.96 -21.42
C ASP A 123 -20.53 -1.15 -20.55
N GLU A 124 -20.85 -1.05 -19.25
CA GLU A 124 -19.99 -0.49 -18.22
C GLU A 124 -19.48 -1.63 -17.33
N ASN A 125 -18.16 -1.68 -17.13
CA ASN A 125 -17.50 -2.71 -16.33
C ASN A 125 -16.73 -2.11 -15.15
N ARG A 126 -16.64 -0.78 -15.06
CA ARG A 126 -16.05 -0.08 -13.92
C ARG A 126 -17.12 0.20 -12.87
N LEU A 127 -16.85 -0.25 -11.66
CA LEU A 127 -17.69 0.01 -10.50
C LEU A 127 -17.32 1.37 -9.91
N LEU A 128 -17.73 2.44 -10.60
CA LEU A 128 -17.49 3.83 -10.21
C LEU A 128 -18.22 4.17 -8.91
N PHE A 129 -17.72 5.16 -8.15
CA PHE A 129 -18.32 5.59 -6.89
C PHE A 129 -19.83 5.86 -7.00
N ASP A 130 -20.27 6.54 -8.06
CA ASP A 130 -21.68 6.87 -8.29
C ASP A 130 -22.58 5.62 -8.37
N HIS A 131 -22.04 4.49 -8.84
CA HIS A 131 -22.79 3.24 -8.97
C HIS A 131 -22.70 2.34 -7.73
N GLN A 132 -21.63 2.47 -6.93
CA GLN A 132 -21.36 1.58 -5.80
C GLN A 132 -22.50 1.56 -4.79
N ARG A 133 -23.01 2.72 -4.38
CA ARG A 133 -24.10 2.82 -3.38
C ARG A 133 -25.41 2.21 -3.87
N GLU A 134 -25.79 2.48 -5.11
CA GLU A 134 -27.02 1.95 -5.70
C GLU A 134 -26.96 0.43 -5.84
N ILE A 135 -25.83 -0.09 -6.32
CA ILE A 135 -25.63 -1.54 -6.46
C ILE A 135 -25.58 -2.19 -5.08
N ALA A 136 -24.86 -1.62 -4.11
CA ALA A 136 -24.83 -2.12 -2.73
C ALA A 136 -26.25 -2.29 -2.16
N ALA A 137 -27.13 -1.32 -2.37
CA ALA A 137 -28.52 -1.40 -1.94
C ALA A 137 -29.31 -2.53 -2.63
N LYS A 138 -29.03 -2.86 -3.90
CA LYS A 138 -29.64 -4.01 -4.60
C LYS A 138 -29.23 -5.35 -3.97
N PHE A 139 -28.02 -5.42 -3.44
CA PHE A 139 -27.52 -6.57 -2.68
C PHE A 139 -27.95 -6.58 -1.20
N GLY A 140 -28.82 -5.64 -0.78
CA GLY A 140 -29.30 -5.54 0.60
C GLY A 140 -28.35 -4.83 1.57
N TYR A 141 -27.24 -4.27 1.08
CA TYR A 141 -26.34 -3.46 1.90
C TYR A 141 -26.90 -2.03 2.01
N VAL A 142 -27.76 -1.83 3.00
CA VAL A 142 -28.39 -0.55 3.29
C VAL A 142 -27.74 0.14 4.49
N ARG A 143 -28.05 1.43 4.68
CA ARG A 143 -27.63 2.16 5.87
C ARG A 143 -28.21 1.49 7.12
N GLN A 144 -27.36 1.29 8.12
CA GLN A 144 -27.76 0.76 9.42
C GLN A 144 -27.76 1.89 10.45
N GLU A 145 -28.74 1.90 11.34
CA GLU A 145 -28.81 2.85 12.44
C GLU A 145 -27.60 2.67 13.37
N GLY A 146 -27.02 3.78 13.85
CA GLY A 146 -25.80 3.76 14.68
C GLY A 146 -24.49 3.53 13.91
N GLN A 147 -24.52 3.26 12.60
CA GLN A 147 -23.31 3.10 11.78
C GLN A 147 -23.03 4.35 10.92
N PRO A 148 -21.76 4.56 10.48
CA PRO A 148 -21.41 5.61 9.54
C PRO A 148 -22.22 5.53 8.24
N VAL A 149 -22.41 6.68 7.59
CA VAL A 149 -23.23 6.80 6.35
C VAL A 149 -22.74 5.86 5.24
N ASN A 150 -21.43 5.63 5.14
CA ASN A 150 -20.81 4.80 4.11
C ASN A 150 -20.72 3.31 4.49
N TYR A 151 -21.15 2.90 5.68
CA TYR A 151 -20.96 1.53 6.17
C TYR A 151 -21.50 0.46 5.21
N GLY A 152 -22.72 0.64 4.68
CA GLY A 152 -23.33 -0.33 3.78
C GLY A 152 -22.52 -0.54 2.49
N VAL A 153 -22.09 0.54 1.84
CA VAL A 153 -21.28 0.45 0.62
C VAL A 153 -19.89 -0.12 0.91
N GLU A 154 -19.29 0.21 2.06
CA GLU A 154 -18.01 -0.34 2.49
C GLU A 154 -18.09 -1.86 2.73
N GLN A 155 -19.18 -2.38 3.33
CA GLN A 155 -19.38 -3.82 3.48
C GLN A 155 -19.56 -4.55 2.14
N PHE A 156 -20.32 -3.96 1.22
CA PHE A 156 -20.47 -4.49 -0.15
C PHE A 156 -19.12 -4.55 -0.87
N MET A 157 -18.38 -3.46 -0.85
CA MET A 157 -17.07 -3.38 -1.50
C MET A 157 -16.03 -4.27 -0.83
N LYS A 158 -16.12 -4.46 0.50
CA LYS A 158 -15.29 -5.44 1.21
C LYS A 158 -15.52 -6.87 0.74
N ARG A 159 -16.78 -7.26 0.48
CA ARG A 159 -17.09 -8.55 -0.17
C ARG A 159 -16.49 -8.62 -1.58
N TYR A 160 -16.59 -7.53 -2.36
CA TYR A 160 -15.98 -7.44 -3.68
C TYR A 160 -14.47 -7.68 -3.65
N TYR A 161 -13.71 -6.93 -2.84
CA TYR A 161 -12.25 -7.05 -2.79
C TYR A 161 -11.78 -8.43 -2.34
N ARG A 162 -12.46 -9.04 -1.36
CA ARG A 162 -12.17 -10.41 -0.92
C ARG A 162 -12.44 -11.42 -2.04
N THR A 163 -13.53 -11.25 -2.78
CA THR A 163 -13.86 -12.10 -3.93
C THR A 163 -12.80 -11.96 -5.04
N ALA A 164 -12.44 -10.73 -5.40
CA ALA A 164 -11.42 -10.46 -6.41
C ALA A 164 -10.05 -11.05 -6.01
N GLN A 165 -9.66 -10.90 -4.73
CA GLN A 165 -8.43 -11.50 -4.21
C GLN A 165 -8.46 -13.04 -4.29
N GLN A 166 -9.58 -13.68 -3.95
CA GLN A 166 -9.73 -15.14 -4.06
C GLN A 166 -9.60 -15.61 -5.51
N VAL A 167 -10.27 -14.94 -6.45
CA VAL A 167 -10.19 -15.26 -7.88
C VAL A 167 -8.77 -15.07 -8.40
N SER A 168 -8.11 -13.95 -8.08
CA SER A 168 -6.76 -13.67 -8.56
C SER A 168 -5.74 -14.68 -8.01
N THR A 169 -5.89 -15.09 -6.75
CA THR A 169 -5.06 -16.11 -6.09
C THR A 169 -5.24 -17.48 -6.75
N LEU A 170 -6.48 -17.90 -7.00
CA LEU A 170 -6.77 -19.17 -7.69
C LEU A 170 -6.27 -19.15 -9.13
N ASN A 171 -6.45 -18.04 -9.85
CA ASN A 171 -5.95 -17.89 -11.22
C ASN A 171 -4.42 -18.05 -11.26
N GLU A 172 -3.69 -17.30 -10.45
CA GLU A 172 -2.23 -17.41 -10.35
C GLU A 172 -1.78 -18.85 -10.05
N MET A 173 -2.36 -19.45 -9.00
CA MET A 173 -1.99 -20.80 -8.56
C MET A 173 -2.31 -21.88 -9.61
N LEU A 174 -3.49 -21.83 -10.24
CA LEU A 174 -3.90 -22.83 -11.24
C LEU A 174 -3.12 -22.70 -12.55
N LEU A 175 -2.78 -21.47 -12.97
CA LEU A 175 -1.92 -21.23 -14.11
C LEU A 175 -0.49 -21.68 -13.85
N ALA A 176 0.05 -21.39 -12.65
CA ALA A 176 1.34 -21.90 -12.22
C ALA A 176 1.34 -23.44 -12.17
N TYR A 177 0.28 -24.06 -11.64
CA TYR A 177 0.12 -25.51 -11.63
C TYR A 177 0.11 -26.11 -13.03
N PHE A 178 -0.62 -25.49 -13.95
CA PHE A 178 -0.65 -25.89 -15.36
C PHE A 178 0.74 -25.79 -16.00
N SER A 179 1.42 -24.66 -15.81
CA SER A 179 2.77 -24.46 -16.32
C SER A 179 3.74 -25.52 -15.79
N GLU A 180 3.78 -25.71 -14.48
CA GLU A 180 4.71 -26.64 -13.80
C GLU A 180 4.43 -28.11 -14.12
N SER A 181 3.17 -28.48 -14.39
CA SER A 181 2.77 -29.88 -14.59
C SER A 181 2.63 -30.27 -16.06
N VAL A 182 2.36 -29.32 -16.95
CA VAL A 182 2.01 -29.58 -18.37
C VAL A 182 2.99 -28.93 -19.33
N ILE A 183 3.32 -27.65 -19.13
CA ILE A 183 4.14 -26.89 -20.09
C ILE A 183 5.63 -27.15 -19.88
N THR A 184 6.14 -26.82 -18.70
CA THR A 184 7.57 -26.87 -18.38
C THR A 184 8.19 -28.25 -18.64
N PRO A 185 7.58 -29.37 -18.20
CA PRO A 185 8.13 -30.70 -18.45
C PRO A 185 8.20 -31.11 -19.93
N ARG A 186 7.50 -30.40 -20.82
CA ARG A 186 7.46 -30.67 -22.27
C ARG A 186 8.30 -29.69 -23.09
N LEU A 187 9.06 -28.81 -22.44
CA LEU A 187 9.98 -27.92 -23.14
C LEU A 187 11.18 -28.70 -23.71
N PRO A 188 11.70 -28.32 -24.88
CA PRO A 188 12.92 -28.91 -25.42
C PRO A 188 14.07 -28.77 -24.43
N ASN A 189 14.83 -29.84 -24.21
CA ASN A 189 16.01 -29.86 -23.32
C ASN A 189 15.73 -29.45 -21.86
N TYR A 190 14.49 -29.59 -21.39
CA TYR A 190 14.19 -29.34 -19.98
C TYR A 190 14.79 -30.42 -19.09
N GLU A 191 15.62 -29.98 -18.17
CA GLU A 191 16.10 -30.77 -17.06
C GLU A 191 15.60 -30.12 -15.76
N ARG A 192 14.94 -30.92 -14.92
CA ARG A 192 14.43 -30.45 -13.65
C ARG A 192 15.58 -30.23 -12.68
N LYS A 193 15.74 -29.00 -12.22
CA LYS A 193 16.77 -28.67 -11.22
C LYS A 193 16.17 -28.75 -9.82
N ILE A 194 16.84 -29.45 -8.91
CA ILE A 194 16.43 -29.61 -7.51
C ILE A 194 17.61 -29.26 -6.60
N GLU A 195 17.38 -28.36 -5.65
CA GLU A 195 18.29 -28.04 -4.54
C GLU A 195 17.56 -28.33 -3.23
N VAL A 196 18.18 -29.11 -2.34
CA VAL A 196 17.63 -29.31 -0.98
C VAL A 196 18.00 -28.10 -0.15
N VAL A 197 16.99 -27.45 0.46
CA VAL A 197 17.20 -26.30 1.35
C VAL A 197 17.39 -26.81 2.78
N ASN A 198 16.46 -27.66 3.24
CA ASN A 198 16.49 -28.31 4.54
C ASN A 198 15.53 -29.52 4.57
N ASP A 199 15.24 -30.04 5.76
CA ASP A 199 14.35 -31.19 5.97
C ASP A 199 12.89 -30.91 5.59
N HIS A 200 12.48 -29.64 5.57
CA HIS A 200 11.10 -29.23 5.23
C HIS A 200 10.96 -28.78 3.78
N PHE A 201 12.00 -28.19 3.19
CA PHE A 201 11.94 -27.49 1.91
C PHE A 201 13.05 -27.87 0.93
N LYS A 202 12.70 -27.75 -0.35
CA LYS A 202 13.61 -27.82 -1.51
C LYS A 202 13.23 -26.74 -2.51
N ILE A 203 14.17 -26.35 -3.36
CA ILE A 203 13.92 -25.49 -4.52
C ILE A 203 13.82 -26.40 -5.75
N VAL A 204 12.78 -26.19 -6.56
CA VAL A 204 12.58 -26.89 -7.82
C VAL A 204 12.33 -25.88 -8.93
N ASP A 205 13.27 -25.77 -9.86
CA ASP A 205 13.26 -24.77 -10.94
C ASP A 205 13.09 -23.33 -10.36
N ASN A 206 14.00 -22.93 -9.46
CA ASN A 206 14.03 -21.64 -8.76
C ASN A 206 12.81 -21.31 -7.88
N LYS A 207 11.88 -22.26 -7.68
CA LYS A 207 10.71 -22.09 -6.82
C LYS A 207 10.74 -22.98 -5.58
N LEU A 208 10.38 -22.42 -4.43
CA LEU A 208 10.35 -23.13 -3.16
C LEU A 208 9.23 -24.16 -3.13
N ALA A 209 9.53 -25.35 -2.62
CA ALA A 209 8.63 -26.47 -2.52
C ALA A 209 8.80 -27.21 -1.19
N VAL A 210 7.71 -27.74 -0.64
CA VAL A 210 7.81 -28.69 0.48
C VAL A 210 8.45 -30.00 0.04
N GLN A 211 9.15 -30.67 0.95
CA GLN A 211 9.74 -31.97 0.68
C GLN A 211 8.67 -33.03 0.38
N HIS A 212 7.58 -33.04 1.14
CA HIS A 212 6.40 -33.87 0.94
C HIS A 212 5.10 -33.19 1.40
N HIS A 213 3.95 -33.81 1.11
CA HIS A 213 2.62 -33.19 1.26
C HIS A 213 2.13 -33.01 2.70
N LYS A 214 2.85 -33.54 3.70
CA LYS A 214 2.48 -33.50 5.12
C LYS A 214 3.26 -32.49 5.95
N ILE A 215 4.25 -31.81 5.36
CA ILE A 215 5.16 -30.90 6.09
C ILE A 215 4.42 -29.93 7.00
N PHE A 216 3.42 -29.18 6.51
CA PHE A 216 2.69 -28.23 7.35
C PHE A 216 1.79 -28.87 8.43
N ALA A 217 1.43 -30.15 8.28
CA ALA A 217 0.64 -30.87 9.27
C ALA A 217 1.53 -31.46 10.38
N GLU A 218 2.73 -31.92 10.03
CA GLU A 218 3.72 -32.48 10.95
C GLU A 218 4.52 -31.37 11.66
N HIS A 219 4.81 -30.29 10.95
CA HIS A 219 5.59 -29.14 11.40
C HIS A 219 4.83 -27.82 11.11
N PRO A 220 3.93 -27.37 11.99
CA PRO A 220 3.18 -26.13 11.79
C PRO A 220 4.08 -24.91 11.61
N SER A 221 5.24 -24.84 12.28
CA SER A 221 6.20 -23.73 12.15
C SER A 221 6.72 -23.54 10.73
N ALA A 222 6.70 -24.61 9.91
CA ALA A 222 7.05 -24.57 8.50
C ALA A 222 6.20 -23.57 7.69
N ILE A 223 4.99 -23.21 8.15
CA ILE A 223 4.17 -22.18 7.51
C ILE A 223 4.91 -20.83 7.50
N LEU A 224 5.45 -20.40 8.65
CA LEU A 224 6.23 -19.15 8.73
C LEU A 224 7.66 -19.33 8.22
N GLU A 225 8.27 -20.50 8.43
CA GLU A 225 9.60 -20.81 7.91
C GLU A 225 9.66 -20.65 6.39
N LEU A 226 8.61 -21.06 5.66
CA LEU A 226 8.51 -20.85 4.22
C LEU A 226 8.73 -19.38 3.85
N PHE A 227 8.07 -18.47 4.56
CA PHE A 227 8.19 -17.03 4.31
C PHE A 227 9.50 -16.44 4.82
N TYR A 228 10.05 -16.99 5.91
CA TYR A 228 11.39 -16.65 6.37
C TYR A 228 12.45 -16.98 5.30
N ILE A 229 12.37 -18.16 4.68
CA ILE A 229 13.24 -18.55 3.57
C ILE A 229 13.07 -17.59 2.39
N LEU A 230 11.83 -17.32 1.96
CA LEU A 230 11.56 -16.37 0.87
C LEU A 230 12.10 -14.96 1.14
N ALA A 231 11.99 -14.49 2.39
CA ALA A 231 12.45 -13.18 2.79
C ALA A 231 13.98 -13.05 2.75
N ASN A 232 14.73 -14.16 2.86
CA ASN A 232 16.19 -14.17 2.96
C ASN A 232 16.92 -14.82 1.76
N ARG A 233 16.18 -15.42 0.82
CA ARG A 233 16.71 -16.05 -0.41
C ARG A 233 16.18 -15.33 -1.65
N PRO A 234 16.85 -14.24 -2.11
CA PRO A 234 16.39 -13.45 -3.25
C PRO A 234 16.45 -14.20 -4.59
N ASP A 235 17.22 -15.29 -4.65
CA ASP A 235 17.30 -16.21 -5.78
C ASP A 235 16.02 -17.02 -6.02
N ILE A 236 15.12 -17.10 -5.03
CA ILE A 236 13.87 -17.83 -5.16
C ILE A 236 12.81 -16.94 -5.84
N GLU A 237 12.36 -17.38 -7.01
CA GLU A 237 11.40 -16.65 -7.85
C GLU A 237 9.95 -16.72 -7.32
N GLY A 238 9.62 -17.76 -6.54
CA GLY A 238 8.29 -17.92 -5.96
C GLY A 238 8.07 -19.29 -5.30
N ILE A 239 6.80 -19.64 -5.10
CA ILE A 239 6.40 -20.91 -4.47
C ILE A 239 5.78 -21.82 -5.52
N ARG A 240 6.12 -23.12 -5.50
CA ARG A 240 5.51 -24.12 -6.38
C ARG A 240 4.02 -24.24 -6.12
N ALA A 241 3.22 -24.42 -7.17
CA ALA A 241 1.76 -24.40 -7.07
C ALA A 241 1.18 -25.49 -6.14
N ARG A 242 1.80 -26.68 -6.11
CA ARG A 242 1.39 -27.75 -5.17
C ARG A 242 1.63 -27.37 -3.70
N THR A 243 2.72 -26.66 -3.43
CA THR A 243 3.03 -26.15 -2.09
C THR A 243 2.04 -25.08 -1.69
N LEU A 244 1.67 -24.18 -2.61
CA LEU A 244 0.64 -23.17 -2.38
C LEU A 244 -0.71 -23.77 -1.98
N ARG A 245 -1.17 -24.82 -2.68
CA ARG A 245 -2.39 -25.54 -2.30
C ARG A 245 -2.35 -26.04 -0.86
N LEU A 246 -1.23 -26.66 -0.47
CA LEU A 246 -1.05 -27.16 0.89
C LEU A 246 -0.99 -26.02 1.91
N LEU A 247 -0.31 -24.92 1.57
CA LEU A 247 -0.17 -23.74 2.40
C LEU A 247 -1.52 -23.07 2.67
N ILE A 248 -2.37 -22.90 1.65
CA ILE A 248 -3.71 -22.31 1.78
C ILE A 248 -4.58 -23.15 2.73
N LEU A 249 -4.48 -24.48 2.66
CA LEU A 249 -5.20 -25.36 3.59
C LEU A 249 -4.63 -25.29 5.01
N ALA A 250 -3.30 -25.24 5.14
CA ALA A 250 -2.62 -25.15 6.42
C ALA A 250 -2.86 -23.80 7.11
N ALA A 251 -2.92 -22.70 6.35
CA ALA A 251 -3.17 -21.35 6.88
C ALA A 251 -4.50 -21.26 7.65
N LYS A 252 -5.52 -22.05 7.25
CA LYS A 252 -6.81 -22.14 7.97
C LYS A 252 -6.69 -22.72 9.38
N ARG A 253 -5.56 -23.38 9.71
CA ARG A 253 -5.29 -23.97 11.03
C ARG A 253 -4.55 -23.03 11.98
N ILE A 254 -4.17 -21.83 11.52
CA ILE A 254 -3.54 -20.81 12.38
C ILE A 254 -4.61 -20.29 13.36
N ASN A 255 -4.58 -20.83 14.58
CA ASN A 255 -5.46 -20.48 15.68
C ASN A 255 -4.67 -19.78 16.81
N GLN A 256 -5.28 -19.57 17.97
CA GLN A 256 -4.62 -18.89 19.08
C GLN A 256 -3.37 -19.66 19.57
N SER A 257 -3.46 -20.99 19.71
CA SER A 257 -2.30 -21.81 20.11
C SER A 257 -1.14 -21.71 19.13
N TYR A 258 -1.40 -21.54 17.83
CA TYR A 258 -0.35 -21.26 16.85
C TYR A 258 0.31 -19.90 17.10
N ARG A 259 -0.48 -18.86 17.38
CA ARG A 259 0.01 -17.48 17.61
C ARG A 259 0.76 -17.31 18.93
N ASP A 260 0.41 -18.10 19.94
CA ASP A 260 1.03 -18.07 21.27
C ASP A 260 2.34 -18.87 21.33
N ASN A 261 2.70 -19.61 20.27
CA ASN A 261 3.93 -20.39 20.24
C ASN A 261 5.16 -19.47 20.06
N PRO A 262 6.14 -19.51 20.99
CA PRO A 262 7.34 -18.67 20.91
C PRO A 262 8.18 -18.86 19.65
N GLU A 263 8.24 -20.08 19.11
CA GLU A 263 8.94 -20.38 17.85
C GLU A 263 8.30 -19.63 16.68
N HIS A 264 6.97 -19.61 16.62
CA HIS A 264 6.23 -18.92 15.57
C HIS A 264 6.37 -17.40 15.70
N GLN A 265 6.31 -16.87 16.91
CA GLN A 265 6.54 -15.45 17.21
C GLN A 265 7.95 -15.01 16.77
N ALA A 266 8.97 -15.81 17.09
CA ALA A 266 10.34 -15.56 16.69
C ALA A 266 10.51 -15.60 15.16
N LEU A 267 9.91 -16.58 14.48
CA LEU A 267 9.91 -16.66 13.01
C LEU A 267 9.22 -15.45 12.38
N PHE A 268 8.07 -15.02 12.88
CA PHE A 268 7.37 -13.83 12.39
C PHE A 268 8.24 -12.59 12.53
N MET A 269 8.85 -12.37 13.70
CA MET A 269 9.76 -11.24 13.91
C MET A 269 11.02 -11.33 13.03
N SER A 270 11.49 -12.53 12.73
CA SER A 270 12.62 -12.74 11.80
C SER A 270 12.26 -12.38 10.36
N ILE A 271 11.01 -12.59 9.95
CA ILE A 271 10.48 -12.10 8.67
C ILE A 271 10.45 -10.58 8.68
N ILE A 272 9.86 -9.94 9.70
CA ILE A 272 9.77 -8.46 9.81
C ILE A 272 11.15 -7.80 9.78
N ARG A 273 12.15 -8.43 10.39
CA ARG A 273 13.54 -7.94 10.44
C ARG A 273 14.36 -8.26 9.20
N SER A 274 13.82 -8.98 8.21
CA SER A 274 14.56 -9.31 7.01
C SER A 274 15.02 -8.04 6.27
N PRO A 275 16.30 -7.96 5.86
CA PRO A 275 16.82 -6.81 5.15
C PRO A 275 16.40 -6.75 3.69
N TYR A 276 15.81 -7.81 3.14
CA TYR A 276 15.54 -7.94 1.71
C TYR A 276 14.04 -7.84 1.41
N ARG A 277 13.41 -8.94 0.99
CA ARG A 277 12.11 -8.98 0.31
C ARG A 277 10.91 -8.90 1.26
N LEU A 278 10.96 -8.02 2.26
CA LEU A 278 9.90 -7.91 3.28
C LEU A 278 8.53 -7.64 2.66
N TYR A 279 8.43 -6.65 1.76
CA TYR A 279 7.17 -6.29 1.11
C TYR A 279 6.57 -7.47 0.33
N ASP A 280 7.35 -8.08 -0.57
CA ASP A 280 6.89 -9.23 -1.36
C ASP A 280 6.45 -10.39 -0.47
N THR A 281 7.18 -10.63 0.61
CA THR A 281 6.89 -11.69 1.57
C THR A 281 5.57 -11.45 2.28
N LEU A 282 5.32 -10.24 2.79
CA LEU A 282 4.05 -9.91 3.45
C LEU A 282 2.87 -9.89 2.47
N VAL A 283 3.08 -9.46 1.22
CA VAL A 283 2.08 -9.59 0.14
C VAL A 283 1.74 -11.06 -0.11
N ALA A 284 2.73 -11.94 -0.17
CA ALA A 284 2.51 -13.38 -0.32
C ALA A 284 1.79 -13.97 0.91
N MET A 285 2.19 -13.60 2.13
CA MET A 285 1.50 -14.03 3.35
C MET A 285 0.04 -13.58 3.37
N LYS A 286 -0.24 -12.34 2.94
CA LYS A 286 -1.61 -11.81 2.78
C LYS A 286 -2.40 -12.59 1.74
N ARG A 287 -1.80 -12.84 0.57
CA ARG A 287 -2.43 -13.54 -0.56
C ARG A 287 -2.83 -14.97 -0.20
N TYR A 288 -1.98 -15.69 0.53
CA TYR A 288 -2.21 -17.09 0.90
C TYR A 288 -2.88 -17.26 2.27
N GLY A 289 -3.42 -16.18 2.85
CA GLY A 289 -4.22 -16.19 4.08
C GLY A 289 -3.43 -16.30 5.38
N VAL A 290 -2.10 -16.33 5.33
CA VAL A 290 -1.25 -16.48 6.51
C VAL A 290 -1.21 -15.20 7.34
N LEU A 291 -1.05 -14.03 6.71
CA LEU A 291 -0.94 -12.76 7.44
C LEU A 291 -2.23 -12.44 8.21
N GLY A 292 -3.39 -12.55 7.57
CA GLY A 292 -4.68 -12.27 8.20
C GLY A 292 -5.10 -13.27 9.27
N ASN A 293 -4.63 -14.52 9.20
CA ASN A 293 -4.88 -15.51 10.26
C ASN A 293 -3.86 -15.40 11.41
N TYR A 294 -2.63 -14.96 11.13
CA TYR A 294 -1.60 -14.71 12.15
C TYR A 294 -1.86 -13.41 12.93
N ILE A 295 -2.37 -12.37 12.26
CA ILE A 295 -2.82 -11.13 12.88
C ILE A 295 -4.33 -10.98 12.60
N PRO A 296 -5.22 -11.47 13.49
CA PRO A 296 -6.66 -11.44 13.25
C PRO A 296 -7.20 -10.03 12.97
N ALA A 297 -6.64 -9.02 13.63
CA ALA A 297 -6.91 -7.60 13.39
C ALA A 297 -6.67 -7.20 11.92
N PHE A 298 -5.57 -7.68 11.32
CA PHE A 298 -5.27 -7.50 9.90
C PHE A 298 -6.31 -8.21 9.02
N GLY A 299 -6.70 -9.43 9.38
CA GLY A 299 -7.77 -10.16 8.69
C GLY A 299 -9.11 -9.40 8.67
N GLN A 300 -9.40 -8.62 9.70
CA GLN A 300 -10.62 -7.80 9.77
C GLN A 300 -10.59 -6.62 8.79
N ILE A 301 -9.45 -5.97 8.58
CA ILE A 301 -9.32 -4.85 7.63
C ILE A 301 -9.10 -5.29 6.18
N MET A 302 -8.85 -6.58 5.92
CA MET A 302 -8.68 -7.08 4.55
C MET A 302 -9.91 -6.78 3.67
N GLY A 303 -9.69 -6.01 2.61
CA GLY A 303 -10.72 -5.53 1.69
C GLY A 303 -11.51 -4.32 2.20
N LEU A 304 -11.19 -3.77 3.37
CA LEU A 304 -11.85 -2.58 3.87
C LEU A 304 -11.42 -1.37 3.04
N MET A 305 -12.36 -0.73 2.36
CA MET A 305 -12.12 0.57 1.73
C MET A 305 -12.51 1.70 2.68
N GLN A 306 -11.89 2.85 2.50
CA GLN A 306 -12.43 4.12 3.00
C GLN A 306 -13.14 4.80 1.83
N TYR A 307 -14.43 5.10 2.00
CA TYR A 307 -15.22 5.73 0.95
C TYR A 307 -14.95 7.24 0.90
N ASP A 308 -13.79 7.63 0.38
CA ASP A 308 -13.34 9.01 0.18
C ASP A 308 -12.49 9.17 -1.09
N LEU A 309 -12.13 10.41 -1.43
CA LEU A 309 -11.37 10.77 -2.64
C LEU A 309 -9.84 10.76 -2.43
N PHE A 310 -9.36 10.55 -1.21
CA PHE A 310 -7.94 10.59 -0.87
C PHE A 310 -7.28 9.22 -0.99
N HIS A 311 -8.00 8.18 -0.57
CA HIS A 311 -7.54 6.80 -0.67
C HIS A 311 -7.82 6.25 -2.08
N ILE A 312 -6.84 5.55 -2.65
CA ILE A 312 -7.05 4.80 -3.91
C ILE A 312 -6.94 3.28 -3.74
N TYR A 313 -6.63 2.83 -2.51
CA TYR A 313 -6.45 1.44 -2.13
C TYR A 313 -7.26 1.09 -0.87
N THR A 314 -7.54 -0.20 -0.66
CA THR A 314 -8.06 -0.72 0.61
C THR A 314 -7.02 -0.58 1.73
N VAL A 315 -7.47 -0.53 2.98
CA VAL A 315 -6.62 -0.32 4.18
C VAL A 315 -5.49 -1.35 4.25
N ASP A 316 -5.77 -2.62 3.97
CA ASP A 316 -4.75 -3.68 3.95
C ASP A 316 -3.72 -3.51 2.82
N ALA A 317 -4.15 -3.05 1.64
CA ALA A 317 -3.25 -2.80 0.52
C ALA A 317 -2.36 -1.58 0.77
N HIS A 318 -2.94 -0.50 1.28
CA HIS A 318 -2.23 0.71 1.67
C HIS A 318 -1.22 0.44 2.80
N THR A 319 -1.59 -0.35 3.81
CA THR A 319 -0.68 -0.78 4.89
C THR A 319 0.57 -1.49 4.32
N LEU A 320 0.39 -2.39 3.35
CA LEU A 320 1.53 -3.06 2.70
C LEU A 320 2.36 -2.09 1.84
N LEU A 321 1.73 -1.12 1.17
CA LEU A 321 2.45 -0.08 0.42
C LEU A 321 3.26 0.85 1.34
N LEU A 322 2.76 1.15 2.54
CA LEU A 322 3.48 1.89 3.57
C LEU A 322 4.76 1.13 3.95
N LEU A 323 4.64 -0.16 4.26
CA LEU A 323 5.79 -1.03 4.56
C LEU A 323 6.80 -1.08 3.40
N ARG A 324 6.33 -1.06 2.15
CA ARG A 324 7.19 -0.94 0.97
C ARG A 324 7.98 0.35 0.97
N ASN A 325 7.33 1.49 1.24
CA ASN A 325 7.99 2.80 1.27
C ASN A 325 9.03 2.88 2.40
N LEU A 326 8.73 2.34 3.58
CA LEU A 326 9.72 2.22 4.67
C LEU A 326 10.94 1.41 4.25
N ASN A 327 10.74 0.25 3.62
CA ASN A 327 11.86 -0.58 3.17
C ASN A 327 12.73 0.14 2.12
N ARG A 328 12.10 0.88 1.20
CA ARG A 328 12.77 1.69 0.18
C ARG A 328 13.64 2.82 0.72
N PHE A 329 13.37 3.35 1.92
CA PHE A 329 14.24 4.36 2.54
C PHE A 329 15.65 3.84 2.89
N ARG A 330 15.88 2.52 2.77
CA ARG A 330 17.21 1.89 2.86
C ARG A 330 17.98 1.97 1.54
N GLU A 331 17.29 2.14 0.42
CA GLU A 331 17.86 2.04 -0.91
C GLU A 331 18.50 3.37 -1.34
N PRO A 332 19.75 3.36 -1.86
CA PRO A 332 20.44 4.58 -2.29
C PRO A 332 19.71 5.36 -3.40
N GLU A 333 18.92 4.67 -4.24
CA GLU A 333 18.16 5.32 -5.31
C GLU A 333 17.05 6.21 -4.75
N PHE A 334 16.34 5.74 -3.74
CA PHE A 334 15.28 6.51 -3.07
C PHE A 334 15.83 7.67 -2.24
N ALA A 335 17.08 7.61 -1.78
CA ALA A 335 17.71 8.72 -1.08
C ALA A 335 17.84 9.99 -1.95
N LYS A 336 17.78 9.89 -3.28
CA LYS A 336 17.78 11.06 -4.18
C LYS A 336 16.45 11.82 -4.12
N GLU A 337 15.34 11.09 -4.10
CA GLU A 337 13.99 11.66 -4.05
C GLU A 337 13.58 12.02 -2.61
N PHE A 338 14.05 11.23 -1.64
CA PHE A 338 13.69 11.30 -0.22
C PHE A 338 14.92 11.49 0.69
N PRO A 339 15.77 12.51 0.49
CA PRO A 339 17.07 12.61 1.16
C PRO A 339 16.99 12.71 2.68
N VAL A 340 16.03 13.49 3.20
CA VAL A 340 15.89 13.70 4.65
C VAL A 340 15.39 12.44 5.33
N VAL A 341 14.24 11.90 4.90
CA VAL A 341 13.65 10.71 5.52
C VAL A 341 14.52 9.46 5.35
N SER A 342 15.24 9.31 4.23
CA SER A 342 16.17 8.19 4.07
C SER A 342 17.31 8.25 5.08
N SER A 343 17.87 9.45 5.30
CA SER A 343 18.87 9.66 6.37
C SER A 343 18.29 9.43 7.77
N VAL A 344 17.04 9.82 8.01
CA VAL A 344 16.33 9.60 9.29
C VAL A 344 16.10 8.10 9.54
N PHE A 345 15.57 7.40 8.55
CA PHE A 345 15.28 5.97 8.66
C PHE A 345 16.53 5.14 8.95
N GLN A 346 17.65 5.46 8.29
CA GLN A 346 18.91 4.72 8.45
C GLN A 346 19.53 4.85 9.85
N ARG A 347 19.24 5.93 10.60
CA ARG A 347 19.73 6.12 11.97
C ARG A 347 18.76 5.65 13.06
N LEU A 348 17.57 5.17 12.70
CA LEU A 348 16.66 4.57 13.68
C LEU A 348 17.33 3.37 14.34
N ALA A 349 17.39 3.36 15.67
CA ALA A 349 18.04 2.29 16.42
C ALA A 349 17.36 0.93 16.22
N ARG A 350 16.03 0.91 16.10
CA ARG A 350 15.21 -0.30 15.96
C ARG A 350 14.14 -0.10 14.87
N GLN A 351 14.53 -0.35 13.61
CA GLN A 351 13.63 -0.22 12.46
C GLN A 351 12.39 -1.13 12.54
N ASP A 352 12.47 -2.26 13.24
CA ASP A 352 11.30 -3.13 13.46
C ASP A 352 10.17 -2.44 14.23
N ILE A 353 10.45 -1.42 15.07
CA ILE A 353 9.43 -0.60 15.74
C ILE A 353 8.56 0.13 14.73
N VAL A 354 9.15 0.81 13.73
CA VAL A 354 8.36 1.54 12.73
C VAL A 354 7.63 0.59 11.79
N PHE A 355 8.19 -0.59 11.52
CA PHE A 355 7.49 -1.62 10.74
C PHE A 355 6.26 -2.18 11.48
N ILE A 356 6.35 -2.44 12.79
CA ILE A 356 5.18 -2.85 13.57
C ILE A 356 4.17 -1.72 13.71
N ALA A 357 4.60 -0.49 14.00
CA ALA A 357 3.70 0.67 14.03
C ALA A 357 2.96 0.84 12.69
N ALA A 358 3.68 0.73 11.56
CA ALA A 358 3.08 0.75 10.23
C ALA A 358 2.05 -0.36 10.01
N LEU A 359 2.32 -1.58 10.46
CA LEU A 359 1.37 -2.69 10.32
C LEU A 359 0.10 -2.48 11.14
N PHE A 360 0.18 -1.73 12.24
CA PHE A 360 -0.91 -1.53 13.19
C PHE A 360 -1.62 -0.17 13.12
N HIS A 361 -1.07 0.84 12.42
CA HIS A 361 -1.55 2.23 12.49
C HIS A 361 -3.05 2.39 12.18
N ASP A 362 -3.55 1.63 11.21
CA ASP A 362 -4.95 1.64 10.74
C ASP A 362 -5.70 0.32 11.01
N ILE A 363 -5.12 -0.57 11.83
CA ILE A 363 -5.59 -1.96 11.98
C ILE A 363 -6.97 -2.10 12.64
N ALA A 364 -7.39 -1.07 13.36
CA ALA A 364 -8.67 -1.03 14.05
C ALA A 364 -9.76 -0.26 13.27
N LYS A 365 -9.49 0.17 12.02
CA LYS A 365 -10.51 0.81 11.18
C LYS A 365 -11.73 -0.10 11.01
N GLY A 366 -12.92 0.50 11.14
CA GLY A 366 -14.20 -0.20 11.02
C GLY A 366 -14.69 -0.89 12.30
N ARG A 367 -14.01 -0.75 13.45
CA ARG A 367 -14.46 -1.29 14.75
C ARG A 367 -15.41 -0.36 15.54
N GLY A 368 -15.57 0.89 15.10
CA GLY A 368 -16.21 1.95 15.87
C GLY A 368 -15.24 2.56 16.91
N GLY A 369 -15.48 3.79 17.35
CA GLY A 369 -14.54 4.53 18.20
C GLY A 369 -13.31 5.07 17.45
N ASP A 370 -12.28 5.50 18.20
CA ASP A 370 -11.02 5.96 17.62
C ASP A 370 -10.11 4.77 17.28
N HIS A 371 -9.88 4.58 15.97
CA HIS A 371 -9.03 3.52 15.46
C HIS A 371 -7.57 3.62 15.94
N SER A 372 -7.09 4.83 16.23
CA SER A 372 -5.71 5.04 16.68
C SER A 372 -5.54 4.56 18.13
N GLU A 373 -6.55 4.77 18.97
CA GLU A 373 -6.55 4.27 20.36
C GLU A 373 -6.65 2.74 20.39
N LEU A 374 -7.64 2.17 19.69
CA LEU A 374 -7.84 0.72 19.61
C LEU A 374 -6.66 0.00 18.96
N GLY A 375 -6.08 0.57 17.89
CA GLY A 375 -4.91 0.01 17.22
C GLY A 375 -3.66 0.02 18.11
N ALA A 376 -3.52 1.01 18.98
CA ALA A 376 -2.42 1.09 19.94
C ALA A 376 -2.56 0.03 21.04
N GLU A 377 -3.76 -0.26 21.52
CA GLU A 377 -4.02 -1.36 22.45
C GLU A 377 -3.63 -2.73 21.83
N ASP A 378 -4.12 -3.00 20.60
CA ASP A 378 -3.78 -4.20 19.83
C ASP A 378 -2.25 -4.34 19.67
N ALA A 379 -1.55 -3.23 19.41
CA ALA A 379 -0.11 -3.23 19.19
C ALA A 379 0.71 -3.46 20.46
N ILE A 380 0.23 -3.02 21.63
CA ILE A 380 0.88 -3.32 22.93
C ILE A 380 0.79 -4.81 23.23
N GLU A 381 -0.39 -5.41 23.07
CA GLU A 381 -0.58 -6.85 23.26
C GLU A 381 0.32 -7.64 22.32
N PHE A 382 0.31 -7.27 21.04
CA PHE A 382 1.17 -7.89 20.04
C PHE A 382 2.66 -7.72 20.37
N GLY A 383 3.10 -6.52 20.73
CA GLY A 383 4.49 -6.22 21.03
C GLY A 383 5.02 -7.06 22.20
N ARG A 384 4.26 -7.15 23.30
CA ARG A 384 4.59 -7.98 24.46
C ARG A 384 4.73 -9.45 24.10
N ALA A 385 3.79 -9.97 23.31
CA ALA A 385 3.84 -11.36 22.85
C ALA A 385 5.05 -11.63 21.94
N HIS A 386 5.55 -10.63 21.21
CA HIS A 386 6.63 -10.78 20.24
C HIS A 386 8.01 -10.32 20.76
N GLY A 387 8.15 -10.20 22.08
CA GLY A 387 9.44 -9.94 22.73
C GLY A 387 9.91 -8.49 22.69
N PHE A 388 9.02 -7.53 22.43
CA PHE A 388 9.32 -6.12 22.65
C PHE A 388 9.25 -5.79 24.14
N THR A 389 10.14 -4.91 24.59
CA THR A 389 10.11 -4.36 25.95
C THR A 389 8.91 -3.41 26.13
N GLU A 390 8.53 -3.13 27.38
CA GLU A 390 7.46 -2.17 27.68
C GLU A 390 7.72 -0.77 27.09
N ARG A 391 8.99 -0.33 27.07
CA ARG A 391 9.37 0.96 26.47
C ARG A 391 9.09 0.95 24.96
N GLU A 392 9.48 -0.12 24.27
CA GLU A 392 9.26 -0.24 22.83
C GLU A 392 7.77 -0.38 22.51
N CYS A 393 7.00 -1.14 23.29
CA CYS A 393 5.55 -1.25 23.14
C CYS A 393 4.86 0.11 23.27
N LYS A 394 5.27 0.93 24.27
CA LYS A 394 4.76 2.30 24.44
C LYS A 394 5.11 3.20 23.27
N LEU A 395 6.32 3.09 22.71
CA LEU A 395 6.70 3.85 21.52
C LEU A 395 5.87 3.44 20.30
N ILE A 396 5.68 2.14 20.05
CA ILE A 396 4.80 1.64 18.98
C ILE A 396 3.38 2.19 19.14
N ALA A 397 2.81 2.06 20.35
CA ALA A 397 1.48 2.55 20.68
C ALA A 397 1.36 4.06 20.46
N TRP A 398 2.34 4.83 20.91
CA TRP A 398 2.37 6.28 20.74
C TRP A 398 2.43 6.66 19.26
N LEU A 399 3.22 5.97 18.45
CA LEU A 399 3.30 6.20 17.00
C LEU A 399 1.95 5.96 16.33
N ILE A 400 1.23 4.90 16.72
CA ILE A 400 -0.11 4.60 16.21
C ILE A 400 -1.11 5.67 16.65
N GLN A 401 -1.13 6.06 17.92
CA GLN A 401 -2.01 7.12 18.42
C GLN A 401 -1.78 8.47 17.73
N ASN A 402 -0.54 8.76 17.36
CA ASN A 402 -0.13 10.06 16.82
C ASN A 402 0.18 10.02 15.32
N HIS A 403 -0.16 8.95 14.59
CA HIS A 403 0.26 8.80 13.19
C HIS A 403 -0.25 9.92 12.26
N LEU A 404 -1.34 10.60 12.62
CA LEU A 404 -1.87 11.77 11.90
C LEU A 404 -1.32 13.12 12.39
N LEU A 405 -0.63 13.16 13.55
CA LEU A 405 -0.23 14.41 14.20
C LEU A 405 0.61 15.29 13.29
N MET A 406 1.63 14.70 12.65
CA MET A 406 2.55 15.45 11.81
C MET A 406 1.92 15.91 10.50
N SER A 407 1.15 15.03 9.84
CA SER A 407 0.46 15.38 8.59
C SER A 407 -0.59 16.47 8.80
N LEU A 408 -1.37 16.39 9.89
CA LEU A 408 -2.35 17.41 10.25
C LEU A 408 -1.69 18.74 10.62
N THR A 409 -0.61 18.71 11.42
CA THR A 409 0.10 19.93 11.83
C THR A 409 0.64 20.67 10.62
N ALA A 410 1.35 19.98 9.73
CA ALA A 410 1.97 20.62 8.57
C ALA A 410 0.97 21.12 7.51
N GLN A 411 -0.21 20.51 7.42
CA GLN A 411 -1.20 20.84 6.38
C GLN A 411 -2.29 21.81 6.87
N LYS A 412 -2.55 21.87 8.17
CA LYS A 412 -3.67 22.65 8.75
C LYS A 412 -3.25 23.77 9.69
N LYS A 413 -1.97 23.87 10.04
CA LYS A 413 -1.43 24.95 10.87
C LYS A 413 -0.33 25.69 10.14
N ASP A 414 -0.04 26.90 10.62
CA ASP A 414 1.11 27.67 10.17
C ASP A 414 2.38 27.11 10.83
N ILE A 415 3.26 26.48 10.05
CA ILE A 415 4.51 25.90 10.55
C ILE A 415 5.69 26.89 10.56
N SER A 416 5.44 28.15 10.16
CA SER A 416 6.37 29.26 10.37
C SER A 416 6.24 29.83 11.79
N ASP A 417 5.06 29.69 12.40
CA ASP A 417 4.79 30.14 13.77
C ASP A 417 5.60 29.31 14.79
N PRO A 418 6.51 29.95 15.56
CA PRO A 418 7.32 29.28 16.57
C PRO A 418 6.49 28.58 17.64
N ASP A 419 5.32 29.12 18.02
CA ASP A 419 4.46 28.50 19.03
C ASP A 419 3.83 27.20 18.50
N VAL A 420 3.44 27.17 17.21
CA VAL A 420 2.95 25.93 16.58
C VAL A 420 4.04 24.85 16.53
N VAL A 421 5.27 25.25 16.16
CA VAL A 421 6.42 24.33 16.14
C VAL A 421 6.75 23.84 17.54
N LYS A 422 6.74 24.73 18.53
CA LYS A 422 7.00 24.40 19.93
C LYS A 422 5.97 23.44 20.48
N ASP A 423 4.67 23.72 20.31
CA ASP A 423 3.57 22.82 20.70
C ASP A 423 3.72 21.42 20.08
N PHE A 424 4.14 21.37 18.82
CA PHE A 424 4.41 20.11 18.13
C PHE A 424 5.63 19.40 18.73
N ALA A 425 6.75 20.10 18.93
CA ALA A 425 7.95 19.56 19.54
C ALA A 425 7.71 19.04 20.97
N GLU A 426 6.91 19.74 21.78
CA GLU A 426 6.54 19.34 23.14
C GLU A 426 5.75 18.04 23.16
N LYS A 427 4.83 17.82 22.21
CA LYS A 427 4.09 16.54 22.08
C LYS A 427 4.99 15.36 21.75
N LEU A 428 6.06 15.59 20.99
CA LEU A 428 7.04 14.57 20.62
C LEU A 428 7.97 14.27 21.80
N GLY A 429 8.37 15.29 22.57
CA GLY A 429 9.20 15.15 23.77
C GLY A 429 10.69 14.90 23.49
N ASP A 430 11.04 14.14 22.46
CA ASP A 430 12.43 13.84 22.13
C ASP A 430 12.68 13.54 20.63
N MET A 431 13.97 13.40 20.31
CA MET A 431 14.42 13.08 18.94
C MET A 431 14.00 11.69 18.47
N GLU A 432 13.81 10.74 19.39
CA GLU A 432 13.41 9.38 19.05
C GLU A 432 11.99 9.41 18.46
N HIS A 433 11.04 9.99 19.18
CA HIS A 433 9.64 10.12 18.74
C HIS A 433 9.52 10.92 17.44
N LEU A 434 10.28 12.02 17.30
CA LEU A 434 10.30 12.82 16.08
C LEU A 434 10.79 12.01 14.85
N ASP A 435 11.91 11.27 14.99
CA ASP A 435 12.49 10.50 13.88
C ASP A 435 11.58 9.34 13.43
N TYR A 436 10.97 8.63 14.39
CA TYR A 436 10.02 7.56 14.08
C TYR A 436 8.73 8.10 13.45
N LEU A 437 8.12 9.15 14.02
CA LEU A 437 6.88 9.70 13.50
C LEU A 437 7.07 10.31 12.11
N TYR A 438 8.17 11.03 11.88
CA TYR A 438 8.49 11.59 10.58
C TYR A 438 8.57 10.49 9.51
N THR A 439 9.30 9.42 9.82
CA THR A 439 9.45 8.31 8.88
C THR A 439 8.11 7.64 8.58
N LEU A 440 7.32 7.34 9.61
CA LEU A 440 5.99 6.74 9.45
C LEU A 440 5.08 7.62 8.59
N THR A 441 5.04 8.93 8.89
CA THR A 441 4.19 9.91 8.19
C THR A 441 4.55 10.04 6.71
N VAL A 442 5.83 10.16 6.38
CA VAL A 442 6.26 10.28 4.98
C VAL A 442 5.95 9.00 4.21
N ALA A 443 6.17 7.82 4.81
CA ALA A 443 5.83 6.56 4.17
C ALA A 443 4.32 6.40 3.94
N ASP A 444 3.50 6.83 4.90
CA ASP A 444 2.04 6.75 4.87
C ASP A 444 1.42 7.64 3.79
N ILE A 445 1.84 8.91 3.72
CA ILE A 445 1.36 9.84 2.68
C ILE A 445 1.67 9.30 1.28
N ASN A 446 2.83 8.66 1.09
CA ASN A 446 3.20 8.05 -0.19
C ASN A 446 2.46 6.73 -0.48
N ALA A 447 1.92 6.07 0.55
CA ALA A 447 1.18 4.82 0.42
C ALA A 447 -0.31 5.04 0.10
N THR A 448 -0.90 6.13 0.60
CA THR A 448 -2.32 6.45 0.36
C THR A 448 -2.59 6.79 -1.10
N ASN A 449 -1.85 7.74 -1.67
CA ASN A 449 -1.86 8.07 -3.09
C ASN A 449 -0.54 8.75 -3.49
N PRO A 450 0.31 8.12 -4.32
CA PRO A 450 1.61 8.67 -4.69
C PRO A 450 1.56 10.06 -5.34
N LYS A 451 0.45 10.41 -6.01
CA LYS A 451 0.28 11.73 -6.62
C LYS A 451 0.12 12.85 -5.60
N LEU A 452 -0.21 12.52 -4.35
CA LEU A 452 -0.32 13.48 -3.27
C LEU A 452 1.06 13.97 -2.80
N TRP A 453 2.11 13.16 -2.94
CA TRP A 453 3.46 13.56 -2.60
C TRP A 453 4.04 14.43 -3.72
N ASN A 454 4.10 15.74 -3.47
CA ASN A 454 4.67 16.72 -4.39
C ASN A 454 5.72 17.58 -3.68
N THR A 455 6.44 18.39 -4.45
CA THR A 455 7.54 19.23 -3.97
C THR A 455 7.11 20.15 -2.82
N TRP A 456 5.87 20.65 -2.85
CA TRP A 456 5.29 21.47 -1.78
C TRP A 456 5.04 20.68 -0.49
N ARG A 457 4.39 19.51 -0.52
CA ARG A 457 4.19 18.71 0.70
C ARG A 457 5.51 18.22 1.29
N ALA A 458 6.45 17.85 0.44
CA ALA A 458 7.80 17.47 0.87
C ALA A 458 8.51 18.62 1.60
N SER A 459 8.29 19.87 1.15
CA SER A 459 8.77 21.08 1.83
C SER A 459 8.23 21.20 3.24
N LEU A 460 6.89 21.17 3.38
CA LEU A 460 6.22 21.36 4.67
C LEU A 460 6.67 20.31 5.69
N MET A 461 6.77 19.05 5.26
CA MET A 461 7.25 17.95 6.09
C MET A 461 8.69 18.17 6.56
N ARG A 462 9.58 18.61 5.66
CA ARG A 462 10.99 18.87 5.99
C ARG A 462 11.16 20.10 6.89
N GLN A 463 10.40 21.16 6.66
CA GLN A 463 10.42 22.37 7.48
C GLN A 463 9.98 22.06 8.91
N LEU A 464 8.80 21.46 9.08
CA LEU A 464 8.29 21.08 10.40
C LEU A 464 9.25 20.14 11.14
N TYR A 465 9.80 19.14 10.44
CA TYR A 465 10.80 18.25 11.01
C TYR A 465 12.05 19.00 11.50
N THR A 466 12.58 19.91 10.67
CA THR A 466 13.82 20.65 10.97
C THR A 466 13.62 21.61 12.14
N HIS A 467 12.55 22.40 12.12
CA HIS A 467 12.25 23.34 13.20
C HIS A 467 11.99 22.60 14.52
N ALA A 468 11.19 21.52 14.50
CA ALA A 468 10.93 20.72 15.70
C ALA A 468 12.21 20.08 16.27
N ARG A 469 13.08 19.55 15.39
CA ARG A 469 14.39 19.02 15.78
C ARG A 469 15.22 20.07 16.50
N ASP A 470 15.26 21.28 15.96
CA ASP A 470 16.08 22.35 16.51
C ASP A 470 15.53 22.82 17.87
N VAL A 471 14.20 22.91 18.04
CA VAL A 471 13.56 23.16 19.34
C VAL A 471 13.91 22.06 20.36
N ILE A 472 13.76 20.78 20.00
CA ILE A 472 14.07 19.65 20.89
C ILE A 472 15.55 19.68 21.33
N ARG A 473 16.47 19.98 20.41
CA ARG A 473 17.91 20.06 20.70
C ARG A 473 18.28 21.24 21.59
N THR A 474 17.58 22.36 21.45
CA THR A 474 17.82 23.58 22.23
C THR A 474 17.19 23.48 23.63
N GLY A 475 16.17 22.62 23.78
CA GLY A 475 15.52 22.23 25.03
C GLY A 475 14.07 22.70 25.12
N LEU A 476 13.14 21.75 25.32
CA LEU A 476 11.68 21.95 25.29
C LEU A 476 11.11 22.93 26.33
N GLY A 477 11.87 23.28 27.36
CA GLY A 477 11.43 24.20 28.44
C GLY A 477 11.90 25.64 28.27
N ARG A 478 12.66 25.97 27.22
CA ARG A 478 13.12 27.35 27.01
C ARG A 478 12.01 28.16 26.35
N PRO A 479 11.60 29.32 26.92
CA PRO A 479 10.70 30.22 26.21
C PRO A 479 11.37 30.67 24.91
N VAL A 480 10.56 30.79 23.85
CA VAL A 480 11.03 31.39 22.60
C VAL A 480 11.33 32.85 22.91
N ASP A 481 12.60 33.24 22.80
CA ASP A 481 12.99 34.64 22.92
C ASP A 481 12.68 35.34 21.61
N TYR A 482 11.42 35.78 21.48
CA TYR A 482 10.93 36.46 20.28
C TYR A 482 11.77 37.69 19.95
N GLN A 483 12.23 38.42 20.96
CA GLN A 483 13.03 39.62 20.78
C GLN A 483 14.37 39.27 20.15
N MET A 484 15.06 38.25 20.68
CA MET A 484 16.31 37.76 20.09
C MET A 484 16.10 37.24 18.66
N LEU A 485 15.02 36.51 18.40
CA LEU A 485 14.73 35.96 17.05
C LEU A 485 14.44 37.07 16.03
N ILE A 486 13.70 38.10 16.43
CA ILE A 486 13.47 39.30 15.63
C ILE A 486 14.79 40.02 15.36
N GLU A 487 15.62 40.22 16.37
CA GLU A 487 16.91 40.91 16.25
C GLU A 487 17.88 40.15 15.35
N ASP A 488 18.03 38.84 15.51
CA ASP A 488 18.86 37.99 14.67
C ASP A 488 18.39 37.99 13.21
N THR A 489 17.06 37.92 12.99
CA THR A 489 16.47 37.93 11.66
C THR A 489 16.64 39.30 10.99
N LYS A 490 16.41 40.39 11.72
CA LYS A 490 16.70 41.77 11.28
C LYS A 490 18.18 41.92 10.94
N PHE A 491 19.08 41.44 11.80
CA PHE A 491 20.51 41.50 11.57
C PHE A 491 20.90 40.78 10.27
N ALA A 492 20.51 39.52 10.11
CA ALA A 492 20.80 38.74 8.90
C ALA A 492 20.19 39.35 7.63
N ALA A 493 18.96 39.90 7.70
CA ALA A 493 18.34 40.59 6.56
C ALA A 493 19.08 41.89 6.22
N SER A 494 19.57 42.63 7.24
CA SER A 494 20.32 43.87 7.04
C SER A 494 21.66 43.62 6.34
N GLU A 495 22.35 42.51 6.65
CA GLU A 495 23.59 42.12 5.96
C GLU A 495 23.37 41.90 4.46
N LEU A 496 22.19 41.41 4.07
CA LEU A 496 21.83 41.22 2.65
C LEU A 496 21.48 42.54 1.94
N LEU A 497 21.06 43.57 2.68
CA LEU A 497 20.59 44.86 2.16
C LEU A 497 21.66 45.96 2.16
N VAL A 498 22.66 45.86 3.03
CA VAL A 498 23.63 46.94 3.36
C VAL A 498 24.34 47.55 2.15
N ASN A 499 24.55 46.77 1.09
CA ASN A 499 25.25 47.24 -0.11
C ASN A 499 24.35 47.98 -1.11
N ASN A 500 23.03 47.94 -0.93
CA ASN A 500 22.05 48.41 -1.92
C ASN A 500 21.15 49.54 -1.40
N PHE A 501 20.95 49.65 -0.09
CA PHE A 501 20.02 50.61 0.51
C PHE A 501 20.60 51.20 1.80
N ALA A 502 20.21 52.44 2.12
CA ALA A 502 20.56 53.05 3.39
C ALA A 502 19.77 52.39 4.53
N LEU A 503 20.43 52.16 5.67
CA LEU A 503 19.81 51.49 6.82
C LEU A 503 18.55 52.22 7.32
N ALA A 504 18.54 53.56 7.28
CA ALA A 504 17.39 54.35 7.71
C ALA A 504 16.13 54.10 6.86
N ASP A 505 16.28 53.89 5.55
CA ASP A 505 15.14 53.60 4.67
C ASP A 505 14.62 52.17 4.90
N VAL A 506 15.54 51.22 5.15
CA VAL A 506 15.21 49.84 5.52
C VAL A 506 14.44 49.78 6.84
N GLU A 507 14.92 50.50 7.86
CA GLU A 507 14.27 50.56 9.17
C GLU A 507 12.86 51.15 9.10
N LYS A 508 12.63 52.13 8.21
CA LYS A 508 11.30 52.70 8.01
C LYS A 508 10.31 51.67 7.47
N VAL A 509 10.71 50.90 6.46
CA VAL A 509 9.88 49.79 5.92
C VAL A 509 9.62 48.74 7.00
N TRP A 510 10.64 48.41 7.79
CA TRP A 510 10.54 47.41 8.85
C TRP A 510 9.61 47.83 9.99
N GLN A 511 9.55 49.12 10.32
CA GLN A 511 8.57 49.66 11.26
C GLN A 511 7.14 49.52 10.74
N GLU A 512 6.91 49.72 9.44
CA GLU A 512 5.58 49.57 8.82
C GLU A 512 5.12 48.11 8.78
N LEU A 513 6.03 47.16 8.56
CA LEU A 513 5.72 45.71 8.52
C LEU A 513 5.46 45.11 9.91
N GLY A 514 6.05 45.68 10.97
CA GLY A 514 5.89 45.25 12.34
C GLY A 514 6.70 44.00 12.71
N ASP A 515 6.82 43.76 14.02
CA ASP A 515 7.72 42.72 14.56
C ASP A 515 7.29 41.28 14.23
N GLU A 516 5.98 41.02 14.08
CA GLU A 516 5.46 39.69 13.68
C GLU A 516 6.03 39.22 12.33
N TYR A 517 6.35 40.16 11.45
CA TYR A 517 6.88 39.84 10.13
C TYR A 517 8.25 39.15 10.20
N PHE A 518 9.09 39.57 11.14
CA PHE A 518 10.43 39.01 11.36
C PHE A 518 10.41 37.65 12.06
N ILE A 519 9.25 37.26 12.61
CA ILE A 519 9.04 35.95 13.20
C ILE A 519 8.64 34.94 12.11
N LYS A 520 7.82 35.36 11.14
CA LYS A 520 7.21 34.49 10.13
C LYS A 520 8.08 34.29 8.89
N GLU A 521 8.80 35.32 8.47
CA GLU A 521 9.56 35.33 7.22
C GLU A 521 11.05 35.11 7.46
N SER A 522 11.73 34.46 6.52
CA SER A 522 13.18 34.31 6.57
C SER A 522 13.92 35.61 6.23
N ALA A 523 15.16 35.77 6.69
CA ALA A 523 15.99 36.94 6.37
C ALA A 523 16.14 37.20 4.85
N ASP A 524 16.17 36.13 4.04
CA ASP A 524 16.20 36.19 2.57
C ASP A 524 14.90 36.76 1.98
N GLU A 525 13.75 36.37 2.54
CA GLU A 525 12.42 36.88 2.17
C GLU A 525 12.30 38.34 2.54
N ILE A 526 12.63 38.68 3.78
CA ILE A 526 12.56 40.04 4.29
C ILE A 526 13.44 40.96 3.44
N ALA A 527 14.67 40.55 3.11
CA ALA A 527 15.53 41.32 2.23
C ALA A 527 14.93 41.51 0.83
N TRP A 528 14.37 40.44 0.24
CA TRP A 528 13.72 40.50 -1.07
C TRP A 528 12.50 41.43 -1.08
N HIS A 529 11.60 41.30 -0.10
CA HIS A 529 10.40 42.12 0.04
C HIS A 529 10.77 43.59 0.30
N THR A 530 11.71 43.85 1.23
CA THR A 530 12.17 45.20 1.57
C THR A 530 12.77 45.90 0.34
N GLN A 531 13.63 45.21 -0.42
CA GLN A 531 14.21 45.76 -1.64
C GLN A 531 13.14 46.15 -2.67
N ALA A 532 12.06 45.36 -2.78
CA ALA A 532 10.98 45.64 -3.70
C ALA A 532 10.11 46.81 -3.25
N ILE A 533 9.76 46.89 -1.97
CA ILE A 533 9.00 48.01 -1.39
C ILE A 533 9.76 49.33 -1.58
N LEU A 534 11.06 49.36 -1.26
CA LEU A 534 11.89 50.55 -1.44
C LEU A 534 11.98 51.00 -2.91
N LYS A 535 12.05 50.05 -3.86
CA LYS A 535 12.03 50.36 -5.30
C LYS A 535 10.65 50.80 -5.80
N HIS A 536 9.59 50.34 -5.15
CA HIS A 536 8.22 50.70 -5.50
C HIS A 536 7.89 52.14 -5.08
N GLY A 537 8.46 52.60 -3.96
CA GLY A 537 8.32 53.98 -3.49
C GLY A 537 6.86 54.39 -3.30
N ASP A 538 6.54 55.61 -3.70
CA ASP A 538 5.19 56.21 -3.55
C ASP A 538 4.21 55.83 -4.67
N ASN A 539 4.48 54.78 -5.45
CA ASN A 539 3.56 54.33 -6.49
C ASN A 539 2.25 53.81 -5.83
N PRO A 540 1.07 54.32 -6.22
CA PRO A 540 -0.20 53.93 -5.61
C PRO A 540 -0.75 52.57 -6.08
N GLU A 541 -0.12 51.92 -7.06
CA GLU A 541 -0.54 50.58 -7.52
C GLU A 541 -0.09 49.48 -6.54
N PRO A 542 -0.83 48.37 -6.40
CA PRO A 542 -0.36 47.22 -5.60
C PRO A 542 0.95 46.64 -6.12
N LEU A 543 1.94 46.48 -5.23
CA LEU A 543 3.18 45.76 -5.52
C LEU A 543 2.92 44.25 -5.44
N VAL A 544 3.00 43.56 -6.58
CA VAL A 544 2.90 42.10 -6.66
C VAL A 544 4.22 41.51 -7.11
N LEU A 545 4.84 40.69 -6.27
CA LEU A 545 6.06 39.97 -6.59
C LEU A 545 5.78 38.48 -6.74
N LEU A 546 6.49 37.88 -7.69
CA LEU A 546 6.45 36.44 -7.95
C LEU A 546 7.90 35.93 -7.95
N ARG A 547 8.19 34.92 -7.13
CA ARG A 547 9.45 34.18 -7.23
C ARG A 547 9.24 32.68 -7.12
N ALA A 548 10.09 31.91 -7.79
CA ALA A 548 10.13 30.47 -7.59
C ALA A 548 10.66 30.16 -6.18
N HIS A 549 9.97 29.31 -5.43
CA HIS A 549 10.29 28.97 -4.03
C HIS A 549 11.41 27.91 -3.93
N ARG A 550 12.57 28.18 -4.55
CA ARG A 550 13.60 27.17 -4.86
C ARG A 550 14.23 26.45 -3.65
N LYS A 551 14.25 27.08 -2.46
CA LYS A 551 14.83 26.48 -1.24
C LYS A 551 13.94 25.40 -0.60
N ALA A 552 12.63 25.48 -0.78
CA ALA A 552 11.68 24.66 -0.05
C ALA A 552 10.82 23.82 -1.01
N ALA A 553 10.31 24.42 -2.09
CA ALA A 553 9.58 23.74 -3.15
C ALA A 553 9.94 24.28 -4.56
N GLN A 554 10.74 23.53 -5.32
CA GLN A 554 11.24 23.94 -6.66
C GLN A 554 10.14 24.28 -7.68
N ASP A 555 8.96 23.68 -7.56
CA ASP A 555 7.82 23.89 -8.47
C ASP A 555 6.74 24.83 -7.89
N ALA A 556 6.99 25.46 -6.74
CA ALA A 556 6.06 26.41 -6.13
C ALA A 556 6.45 27.85 -6.48
N VAL A 557 5.46 28.72 -6.61
CA VAL A 557 5.64 30.17 -6.76
C VAL A 557 5.18 30.84 -5.47
N GLN A 558 6.08 31.62 -4.86
CA GLN A 558 5.75 32.51 -3.77
C GLN A 558 5.24 33.82 -4.35
N ILE A 559 4.09 34.27 -3.84
CA ILE A 559 3.46 35.53 -4.20
C ILE A 559 3.52 36.45 -2.99
N PHE A 560 4.10 37.64 -3.16
CA PHE A 560 4.05 38.69 -2.16
C PHE A 560 3.22 39.84 -2.70
N ILE A 561 2.27 40.33 -1.90
CA ILE A 561 1.37 41.42 -2.25
C ILE A 561 1.52 42.49 -1.17
N TYR A 562 1.86 43.70 -1.58
CA TYR A 562 1.95 44.89 -0.74
C TYR A 562 1.08 45.99 -1.35
N THR A 563 0.18 46.57 -0.55
CA THR A 563 -0.87 47.50 -0.99
C THR A 563 -0.85 48.78 -0.22
#